data_AF-A0A6L8VJL2-F1
#
_entry.id   AF-A0A6L8VJL2-F1
#
_cell.length_a   1.000
_cell.length_b   1.000
_cell.length_c   1.000
_cell.angle_alpha   90.00
_cell.angle_beta   90.00
_cell.angle_gamma   90.00
#
_symmetry.space_group_name_H-M   'P 1'
#
loop_
_entity.id
_entity.type
_entity.pdbx_description
1 polymer ?
#
loop_
_entity_poly.entity_id
_entity_poly.type
_entity_poly.pdbx_seq_one_letter_code
_entity_poly.pdbx_strand_id
1 'polypeptide(L)'
;MDGDLSERRLTHFVGGAWRAPLSQRMAGGRRGRRVLAGPEDLARALAVADAAAPEWHALPPGIRAGLLAEAGLAVAETPAFPATAPLLRFTLPQPAKLGVLLASGRVLVLVSPRATPRAMLGLIEALRSAGLPPGVLNLLNGHAADLAQTASAPAQQMSPLAKPKT
;
A
#
# COMPACT_ATOMS: atom_id res chain seq x y z
N MET A 1 -21.73 -7.14 -11.04
CA MET A 1 -20.70 -6.62 -10.11
C MET A 1 -19.60 -5.79 -10.82
N ASP A 2 -19.89 -5.10 -11.94
CA ASP A 2 -18.87 -4.30 -12.65
C ASP A 2 -18.81 -2.81 -12.24
N GLY A 3 -19.81 -2.32 -11.49
CA GLY A 3 -19.86 -0.93 -11.00
C GLY A 3 -18.74 -0.61 -10.00
N ASP A 4 -18.55 -1.49 -9.01
CA ASP A 4 -17.50 -1.37 -7.98
C ASP A 4 -16.09 -1.34 -8.59
N LEU A 5 -15.85 -2.13 -9.63
CA LEU A 5 -14.58 -2.09 -10.37
C LEU A 5 -14.33 -0.76 -11.08
N SER A 6 -15.38 -0.05 -11.48
CA SER A 6 -15.25 1.25 -12.16
C SER A 6 -14.94 2.36 -11.15
N GLU A 7 -15.55 2.31 -9.96
CA GLU A 7 -15.30 3.24 -8.85
C GLU A 7 -13.88 3.10 -8.29
N ARG A 8 -13.38 1.87 -8.13
CA ARG A 8 -12.02 1.59 -7.63
C ARG A 8 -10.89 2.12 -8.54
N ARG A 9 -11.22 2.46 -9.78
CA ARG A 9 -10.27 3.09 -10.73
C ARG A 9 -10.12 4.58 -10.52
N LEU A 10 -11.04 5.15 -9.75
CA LEU A 10 -11.08 6.56 -9.39
C LEU A 10 -10.62 6.79 -7.95
N THR A 11 -10.06 5.77 -7.30
CA THR A 11 -9.61 5.81 -5.91
C THR A 11 -8.24 5.16 -5.75
N HIS A 12 -7.69 5.29 -4.55
CA HIS A 12 -6.51 4.59 -4.06
C HIS A 12 -6.88 3.78 -2.82
N PHE A 13 -6.26 2.63 -2.58
CA PHE A 13 -6.42 1.91 -1.32
C PHE A 13 -5.35 2.39 -0.35
N VAL A 14 -5.72 3.16 0.67
CA VAL A 14 -4.78 3.74 1.63
C VAL A 14 -5.39 3.69 3.02
N GLY A 15 -4.65 3.12 3.97
CA GLY A 15 -5.08 3.03 5.37
C GLY A 15 -6.34 2.17 5.54
N GLY A 16 -6.39 1.03 4.86
CA GLY A 16 -7.50 0.07 4.98
C GLY A 16 -8.78 0.44 4.23
N ALA A 17 -8.80 1.55 3.49
CA ALA A 17 -9.99 2.05 2.79
C ALA A 17 -9.68 2.54 1.36
N TRP A 18 -10.68 2.45 0.49
CA TRP A 18 -10.68 3.11 -0.82
C TRP A 18 -10.94 4.61 -0.62
N ARG A 19 -9.97 5.45 -0.98
CA ARG A 19 -9.98 6.90 -0.77
C ARG A 19 -9.87 7.64 -2.09
N ALA A 20 -10.50 8.81 -2.17
CA ALA A 20 -10.34 9.72 -3.29
C ALA A 20 -8.86 10.14 -3.47
N PRO A 21 -8.39 10.31 -4.71
CA PRO A 21 -7.06 10.84 -4.97
C PRO A 21 -6.99 12.30 -4.53
N LEU A 22 -5.80 12.73 -4.13
CA LEU A 22 -5.47 14.14 -3.94
C LEU A 22 -5.04 14.76 -5.28
N SER A 23 -4.39 13.97 -6.15
CA SER A 23 -4.09 14.38 -7.50
C SER A 23 -5.33 14.45 -8.39
N GLN A 24 -5.34 15.44 -9.28
CA GLN A 24 -6.34 15.59 -10.34
C GLN A 24 -5.94 14.89 -11.65
N ARG A 25 -4.78 14.21 -11.68
CA ARG A 25 -4.28 13.56 -12.90
C ARG A 25 -5.12 12.34 -13.24
N MET A 26 -5.45 12.20 -14.52
CA MET A 26 -6.19 11.06 -15.04
C MET A 26 -5.54 10.47 -16.29
N ALA A 27 -5.76 9.17 -16.51
CA ALA A 27 -5.45 8.50 -17.76
C ALA A 27 -6.68 7.81 -18.34
N GLY A 28 -6.93 8.03 -19.63
CA GLY A 28 -7.89 7.26 -20.42
C GLY A 28 -7.41 5.85 -20.74
N GLY A 29 -8.30 5.04 -21.31
CA GLY A 29 -7.98 3.71 -21.82
C GLY A 29 -9.25 2.90 -22.13
N ARG A 30 -9.07 1.70 -22.70
CA ARG A 30 -10.17 0.83 -23.14
C ARG A 30 -11.20 0.48 -22.06
N ARG A 31 -10.82 0.55 -20.79
CA ARG A 31 -11.71 0.27 -19.65
C ARG A 31 -12.35 1.53 -19.06
N GLY A 32 -12.10 2.73 -19.61
CA GLY A 32 -12.54 4.03 -19.09
C GLY A 32 -11.41 4.85 -18.45
N ARG A 33 -11.75 5.95 -17.76
CA ARG A 33 -10.78 6.80 -17.06
C ARG A 33 -10.28 6.16 -15.75
N ARG A 34 -9.04 6.43 -15.38
CA ARG A 34 -8.49 6.13 -14.04
C ARG A 34 -7.74 7.34 -13.51
N VAL A 35 -7.64 7.42 -12.19
CA VAL A 35 -6.81 8.43 -11.52
C VAL A 35 -5.35 7.98 -11.55
N LEU A 36 -4.44 8.95 -11.63
CA LEU A 36 -3.00 8.74 -11.52
C LEU A 36 -2.53 9.44 -10.24
N ALA A 37 -1.88 8.70 -9.37
CA ALA A 37 -1.33 9.21 -8.13
C ALA A 37 -0.28 10.29 -8.41
N GLY A 38 -0.38 11.37 -7.64
CA GLY A 38 0.62 12.43 -7.59
C GLY A 38 1.51 12.35 -6.34
N PRO A 39 2.43 13.31 -6.18
CA PRO A 39 3.28 13.42 -4.99
C PRO A 39 2.50 13.40 -3.67
N GLU A 40 1.35 14.07 -3.61
CA GLU A 40 0.51 14.18 -2.41
C GLU A 40 -0.13 12.84 -2.04
N ASP A 41 -0.55 12.07 -3.06
CA ASP A 41 -1.08 10.72 -2.86
C ASP A 41 -0.02 9.77 -2.31
N LEU A 42 1.20 9.87 -2.85
CA LEU A 42 2.33 9.09 -2.37
C LEU A 42 2.69 9.48 -0.92
N ALA A 43 2.79 10.78 -0.62
CA ALA A 43 3.09 11.27 0.72
C ALA A 43 2.05 10.77 1.74
N ARG A 44 0.76 10.81 1.40
CA ARG A 44 -0.32 10.26 2.22
C ARG A 44 -0.17 8.76 2.45
N ALA A 45 0.15 7.98 1.41
CA ALA A 45 0.34 6.54 1.53
C ALA A 45 1.56 6.18 2.38
N LEU A 46 2.66 6.94 2.26
CA LEU A 46 3.87 6.78 3.07
C LEU A 46 3.60 7.10 4.54
N ALA A 47 2.95 8.23 4.84
CA ALA A 47 2.62 8.59 6.23
C ALA A 47 1.75 7.54 6.93
N VAL A 48 0.78 6.96 6.21
CA VAL A 48 -0.05 5.87 6.72
C VAL A 48 0.75 4.57 6.89
N ALA A 49 1.65 4.26 5.97
CA ALA A 49 2.53 3.11 6.06
C ALA A 49 3.49 3.21 7.25
N ASP A 50 4.09 4.38 7.46
CA ASP A 50 4.98 4.67 8.58
C ASP A 50 4.26 4.52 9.92
N ALA A 51 3.02 5.03 10.02
CA ALA A 51 2.21 4.90 11.23
C ALA A 51 1.83 3.44 11.55
N ALA A 52 1.62 2.60 10.52
CA ALA A 52 1.27 1.20 10.69
C ALA A 52 2.47 0.28 10.99
N ALA A 53 3.69 0.71 10.65
CA ALA A 53 4.88 -0.12 10.73
C ALA A 53 5.22 -0.63 12.13
N PRO A 54 5.17 0.18 13.22
CA PRO A 54 5.49 -0.30 14.56
C PRO A 54 4.58 -1.44 15.04
N GLU A 55 3.27 -1.30 14.83
CA GLU A 55 2.28 -2.30 15.25
C GLU A 55 2.45 -3.60 14.45
N TRP A 56 2.57 -3.50 13.12
CA TRP A 56 2.77 -4.67 12.27
C TRP A 56 4.08 -5.39 12.57
N HIS A 57 5.16 -4.64 12.83
CA HIS A 57 6.46 -5.20 13.18
C HIS A 57 6.41 -5.93 14.53
N ALA A 58 5.71 -5.38 15.51
CA ALA A 58 5.60 -5.94 16.86
C ALA A 58 4.80 -7.26 16.90
N LEU A 59 3.89 -7.50 15.96
CA LEU A 59 3.14 -8.75 15.90
C LEU A 59 4.08 -9.94 15.70
N PRO A 60 3.96 -11.05 16.47
CA PRO A 60 4.80 -12.23 16.29
C PRO A 60 4.71 -12.80 14.87
N PRO A 61 5.80 -13.34 14.29
CA PRO A 61 5.80 -13.88 12.92
C PRO A 61 4.68 -14.90 12.66
N GLY A 62 4.36 -15.77 13.62
CA GLY A 62 3.29 -16.76 13.49
C GLY A 62 1.89 -16.12 13.39
N ILE A 63 1.65 -15.03 14.11
CA ILE A 63 0.38 -14.28 14.02
C ILE A 63 0.26 -13.63 12.65
N ARG A 64 1.33 -12.99 12.17
CA ARG A 64 1.35 -12.41 10.82
C ARG A 64 1.10 -13.48 9.76
N ALA A 65 1.77 -14.63 9.85
CA ALA A 65 1.60 -15.72 8.91
C ALA A 65 0.16 -16.27 8.92
N GLY A 66 -0.48 -16.37 10.08
CA GLY A 66 -1.89 -16.77 10.22
C GLY A 66 -2.84 -15.84 9.47
N LEU A 67 -2.73 -14.53 9.67
CA LEU A 67 -3.55 -13.52 8.97
C LEU A 67 -3.39 -13.63 7.44
N LEU A 68 -2.16 -13.85 6.97
CA LEU A 68 -1.88 -13.98 5.54
C LEU A 68 -2.42 -15.30 4.96
N ALA A 69 -2.35 -16.39 5.71
CA ALA A 69 -2.91 -17.68 5.32
C ALA A 69 -4.44 -17.63 5.21
N GLU A 70 -5.13 -16.99 6.17
CA GLU A 70 -6.58 -16.76 6.12
C GLU A 70 -7.00 -15.94 4.90
N ALA A 71 -6.15 -15.01 4.45
CA ALA A 71 -6.35 -14.25 3.22
C ALA A 71 -6.01 -15.02 1.93
N GLY A 72 -5.62 -16.29 2.03
CA GLY A 72 -5.22 -17.13 0.89
C GLY A 72 -3.85 -16.76 0.28
N LEU A 73 -3.01 -16.06 1.03
CA LEU A 73 -1.70 -15.62 0.56
C LEU A 73 -0.61 -16.60 1.04
N ALA A 74 0.07 -17.23 0.09
CA ALA A 74 1.15 -18.16 0.39
C ALA A 74 2.29 -17.46 1.13
N VAL A 75 2.59 -17.93 2.34
CA VAL A 75 3.75 -17.53 3.13
C VAL A 75 4.80 -18.62 2.97
N ALA A 76 5.73 -18.44 2.03
CA ALA A 76 6.93 -19.27 1.99
C ALA A 76 7.78 -19.02 3.26
N GLU A 77 8.69 -19.94 3.55
CA GLU A 77 9.63 -19.83 4.67
C GLU A 77 10.19 -18.41 4.75
N THR A 78 10.00 -17.75 5.89
CA THR A 78 10.31 -16.32 6.02
C THR A 78 11.83 -16.17 6.03
N PRO A 79 12.45 -15.58 5.00
CA PRO A 79 13.87 -15.24 5.08
C PRO A 79 14.06 -14.30 6.27
N ALA A 80 15.11 -14.53 7.05
CA ALA A 80 15.51 -13.66 8.15
C ALA A 80 15.93 -12.29 7.61
N PHE A 81 14.95 -11.40 7.37
CA PHE A 81 15.19 -10.01 7.06
C PHE A 81 15.01 -9.17 8.32
N PRO A 82 15.91 -8.23 8.61
CA PRO A 82 15.66 -7.25 9.66
C PRO A 82 14.44 -6.43 9.24
N ALA A 83 13.42 -6.40 10.09
CA ALA A 83 12.22 -5.61 9.88
C ALA A 83 12.53 -4.16 10.27
N THR A 84 13.08 -3.39 9.33
CA THR A 84 13.63 -2.05 9.64
C THR A 84 12.98 -0.89 8.90
N ALA A 85 12.05 -1.10 7.95
CA ALA A 85 11.29 0.01 7.35
C ALA A 85 10.08 -0.46 6.51
N PRO A 86 9.07 0.40 6.30
CA PRO A 86 8.13 0.25 5.19
C PRO A 86 8.88 0.13 3.86
N LEU A 87 8.48 -0.86 3.07
CA LEU A 87 9.01 -1.08 1.73
C LEU A 87 8.11 -0.42 0.71
N LEU A 88 8.64 0.64 0.11
CA LEU A 88 8.05 1.23 -1.08
C LEU A 88 8.35 0.35 -2.30
N ARG A 89 7.31 -0.10 -3.00
CA ARG A 89 7.43 -0.97 -4.18
C ARG A 89 6.56 -0.49 -5.32
N PHE A 90 7.17 0.11 -6.33
CA PHE A 90 6.42 0.75 -7.41
C PHE A 90 5.86 -0.20 -8.49
N THR A 91 6.02 -1.50 -8.32
CA THR A 91 5.48 -2.51 -9.24
C THR A 91 4.87 -3.65 -8.44
N LEU A 92 3.66 -4.05 -8.81
CA LEU A 92 2.98 -5.21 -8.23
C LEU A 92 3.86 -6.46 -8.40
N PRO A 93 4.35 -7.07 -7.32
CA PRO A 93 5.06 -8.34 -7.41
C PRO A 93 4.05 -9.49 -7.58
N GLN A 94 4.56 -10.68 -7.89
CA GLN A 94 3.74 -11.90 -7.86
C GLN A 94 3.12 -12.09 -6.46
N PRO A 95 1.91 -12.65 -6.34
CA PRO A 95 1.23 -12.82 -5.05
C PRO A 95 2.08 -13.53 -3.98
N ALA A 96 2.79 -14.60 -4.32
CA ALA A 96 3.68 -15.30 -3.39
C ALA A 96 4.77 -14.40 -2.78
N LYS A 97 5.26 -13.41 -3.55
CA LYS A 97 6.23 -12.44 -3.03
C LYS A 97 5.58 -11.43 -2.07
N LEU A 98 4.29 -11.10 -2.26
CA LEU A 98 3.57 -10.27 -1.29
C LEU A 98 3.49 -10.96 0.08
N GLY A 99 3.20 -12.28 0.07
CA GLY A 99 3.14 -13.07 1.31
C GLY A 99 4.46 -13.03 2.08
N VAL A 100 5.57 -13.31 1.40
CA VAL A 100 6.91 -13.25 2.02
C VAL A 100 7.23 -11.85 2.56
N LEU A 101 6.95 -10.80 1.79
CA LEU A 101 7.23 -9.42 2.21
C LEU A 101 6.41 -9.03 3.46
N LEU A 102 5.11 -9.32 3.46
CA LEU A 102 4.24 -9.02 4.59
C LEU A 102 4.59 -9.86 5.82
N ALA A 103 4.86 -11.17 5.63
CA ALA A 103 5.25 -12.08 6.71
C ALA A 103 6.56 -11.65 7.39
N SER A 104 7.48 -11.06 6.63
CA SER A 104 8.72 -10.47 7.15
C SER A 104 8.53 -9.17 7.96
N GLY A 105 7.29 -8.73 8.18
CA GLY A 105 6.97 -7.53 8.96
C GLY A 105 7.09 -6.23 8.18
N ARG A 106 7.16 -6.29 6.84
CA ARG A 106 7.20 -5.07 6.00
C ARG A 106 5.80 -4.54 5.78
N VAL A 107 5.71 -3.22 5.76
CA VAL A 107 4.55 -2.48 5.28
C VAL A 107 4.79 -2.10 3.82
N LEU A 108 3.76 -2.17 2.98
CA LEU A 108 3.88 -2.03 1.53
C LEU A 108 3.11 -0.81 1.01
N VAL A 109 3.78 -0.01 0.18
CA VAL A 109 3.14 0.98 -0.70
C VAL A 109 3.38 0.55 -2.14
N LEU A 110 2.31 0.10 -2.81
CA LEU A 110 2.33 -0.44 -4.15
C LEU A 110 1.83 0.57 -5.17
N VAL A 111 2.41 0.58 -6.37
CA VAL A 111 1.93 1.38 -7.49
C VAL A 111 1.53 0.47 -8.64
N SER A 112 0.31 0.67 -9.16
CA SER A 112 -0.25 -0.13 -10.25
C SER A 112 -0.32 0.69 -11.55
N PRO A 113 0.44 0.31 -12.59
CA PRO A 113 0.42 1.02 -13.89
C PRO A 113 -0.90 0.83 -14.63
N ARG A 114 -1.64 -0.22 -14.29
CA ARG A 114 -2.98 -0.51 -14.79
C ARG A 114 -3.96 -0.33 -13.64
N ALA A 115 -5.16 0.15 -13.96
CA ALA A 115 -6.29 0.15 -13.03
C ALA A 115 -6.37 -1.18 -12.26
N THR A 116 -6.50 -1.10 -10.93
CA THR A 116 -6.33 -2.22 -10.00
C THR A 116 -6.86 -3.54 -10.57
N PRO A 117 -5.98 -4.49 -10.92
CA PRO A 117 -6.39 -5.77 -11.49
C PRO A 117 -7.37 -6.49 -10.56
N ARG A 118 -8.37 -7.18 -11.11
CA ARG A 118 -9.40 -7.91 -10.33
C ARG A 118 -8.79 -8.81 -9.24
N ALA A 119 -7.70 -9.50 -9.57
CA ALA A 119 -6.98 -10.34 -8.60
C ALA A 119 -6.47 -9.55 -7.38
N MET A 120 -6.04 -8.30 -7.57
CA MET A 120 -5.57 -7.45 -6.49
C MET A 120 -6.70 -6.91 -5.63
N LEU A 121 -7.87 -6.68 -6.22
CA LEU A 121 -9.07 -6.33 -5.45
C LEU A 121 -9.48 -7.47 -4.54
N GLY A 122 -9.59 -8.69 -5.09
CA GLY A 122 -9.89 -9.87 -4.28
C GLY A 122 -8.89 -10.07 -3.15
N LEU A 123 -7.59 -9.91 -3.43
CA LEU A 123 -6.55 -10.02 -2.40
C LEU A 123 -6.66 -8.94 -1.33
N ILE A 124 -6.88 -7.66 -1.70
CA ILE A 124 -7.04 -6.57 -0.75
C ILE A 124 -8.25 -6.82 0.16
N GLU A 125 -9.37 -7.27 -0.40
CA GLU A 125 -10.56 -7.58 0.39
C GLU A 125 -10.35 -8.78 1.31
N ALA A 126 -9.67 -9.83 0.84
CA ALA A 126 -9.34 -10.99 1.65
C ALA A 126 -8.41 -10.61 2.81
N LEU A 127 -7.36 -9.85 2.55
CA LEU A 127 -6.44 -9.35 3.59
C LEU A 127 -7.15 -8.46 4.60
N ARG A 128 -8.01 -7.54 4.14
CA ARG A 128 -8.82 -6.69 5.03
C ARG A 128 -9.74 -7.53 5.91
N SER A 129 -10.41 -8.53 5.33
CA SER A 129 -11.33 -9.42 6.05
C SER A 129 -10.61 -10.31 7.05
N ALA A 130 -9.39 -10.72 6.74
CA ALA A 130 -8.52 -11.48 7.64
C ALA A 130 -7.96 -10.61 8.79
N GLY A 131 -8.18 -9.29 8.80
CA GLY A 131 -7.72 -8.41 9.87
C GLY A 131 -6.33 -7.81 9.65
N LEU A 132 -5.88 -7.69 8.40
CA LEU A 132 -4.64 -6.96 8.10
C LEU A 132 -4.76 -5.52 8.64
N PRO A 133 -3.81 -5.04 9.48
CA PRO A 133 -3.91 -3.71 10.05
C PRO A 133 -3.97 -2.61 8.98
N PRO A 134 -4.79 -1.56 9.18
CA PRO A 134 -4.87 -0.44 8.25
C PRO A 134 -3.50 0.17 7.97
N GLY A 135 -3.16 0.31 6.69
CA GLY A 135 -1.90 0.92 6.27
C GLY A 135 -0.74 -0.04 6.07
N VAL A 136 -0.88 -1.32 6.45
CA VAL A 136 0.14 -2.36 6.16
C VAL A 136 0.26 -2.65 4.66
N LEU A 137 -0.84 -2.53 3.92
CA LEU A 137 -0.86 -2.58 2.46
C LEU A 137 -1.57 -1.35 1.92
N ASN A 138 -0.91 -0.63 1.02
CA ASN A 138 -1.44 0.52 0.31
C ASN A 138 -1.25 0.31 -1.19
N LEU A 139 -2.21 0.76 -1.99
CA LEU A 139 -2.19 0.67 -3.45
C LEU A 139 -2.58 1.99 -4.09
N LEU A 140 -1.66 2.53 -4.88
CA LEU A 140 -1.84 3.70 -5.71
C LEU A 140 -2.03 3.28 -7.17
N ASN A 141 -2.97 3.92 -7.86
CA ASN A 141 -3.09 3.82 -9.32
C ASN A 141 -2.13 4.83 -9.94
N GLY A 142 -1.21 4.44 -10.83
CA GLY A 142 -0.22 5.38 -11.38
C GLY A 142 1.02 4.68 -11.95
N HIS A 143 2.02 5.43 -12.42
CA HIS A 143 3.30 4.85 -12.82
C HIS A 143 4.38 5.19 -11.81
N ALA A 144 5.28 4.23 -11.58
CA ALA A 144 6.46 4.41 -10.75
C ALA A 144 7.26 5.69 -11.09
N ALA A 145 7.47 5.91 -12.40
CA ALA A 145 8.26 7.02 -12.91
C ALA A 145 7.67 8.39 -12.53
N ASP A 146 6.35 8.50 -12.43
CA ASP A 146 5.66 9.72 -12.03
C ASP A 146 5.90 10.10 -10.57
N LEU A 147 6.26 9.12 -9.73
CA LEU A 147 6.37 9.24 -8.28
C LEU A 147 7.81 9.15 -7.77
N ALA A 148 8.77 8.80 -8.64
CA ALA A 148 10.16 8.56 -8.29
C ALA A 148 10.82 9.79 -7.62
N GLN A 149 10.53 11.00 -8.12
CA GLN A 149 11.10 12.24 -7.59
C GLN A 149 10.65 12.52 -6.14
N THR A 150 9.40 12.22 -5.81
CA THR A 150 8.85 12.37 -4.47
C THR A 150 9.41 11.32 -3.51
N ALA A 151 9.71 10.12 -4.00
CA ALA A 151 10.26 9.03 -3.20
C ALA A 151 11.76 9.16 -2.88
N SER A 152 12.51 9.94 -3.68
CA SER A 152 13.92 10.24 -3.42
C SER A 152 14.14 11.37 -2.42
N ALA A 153 13.08 12.06 -1.98
CA ALA A 153 13.18 12.95 -0.84
C ALA A 153 13.38 12.09 0.42
N PRO A 154 14.50 12.22 1.15
CA PRO A 154 14.68 11.47 2.39
C PRO A 154 13.56 11.82 3.36
N ALA A 155 13.20 10.87 4.23
CA ALA A 155 12.27 11.02 5.36
C ALA A 155 12.73 12.06 6.43
N GLN A 156 13.47 13.09 6.03
CA GLN A 156 13.99 14.18 6.85
C GLN A 156 13.36 15.51 6.43
N GLN A 157 12.04 15.65 6.57
CA GLN A 157 11.41 16.97 6.71
C GLN A 157 10.00 16.85 7.32
N MET A 158 9.91 16.17 8.47
CA MET A 158 8.92 16.52 9.48
C MET A 158 9.69 17.16 10.63
N SER A 159 9.87 18.48 10.55
CA SER A 159 10.26 19.25 11.73
C SER A 159 9.21 19.05 12.82
N PRO A 160 9.58 18.86 14.10
CA PRO A 160 8.61 18.85 15.18
C PRO A 160 7.91 20.21 15.21
N LEU A 161 6.57 20.16 15.21
CA LEU A 161 5.69 21.27 15.48
C LEU A 161 6.24 22.04 16.71
N ALA A 162 6.71 23.27 16.49
CA ALA A 162 7.22 24.11 17.56
C ALA A 162 6.12 24.30 18.61
N LYS A 163 6.41 23.98 19.88
CA LYS A 163 5.51 24.27 20.99
C LYS A 163 5.26 25.78 21.05
N PRO A 164 4.03 26.24 21.35
CA PRO A 164 3.75 27.66 21.50
C PRO A 164 4.60 28.21 22.65
N LYS A 165 5.29 29.34 22.41
CA LYS A 165 5.95 30.11 23.46
C LYS A 165 4.88 30.70 24.37
N THR A 166 4.88 30.28 25.63
CA THR A 166 4.37 31.07 26.76
C THR A 166 5.29 32.24 27.03
#